data_AF-A0A0N4ZLY6-F1
#
_entry.id   AF-A0A0N4ZLY6-F1
#
_cell.length_a   1.000
_cell.length_b   1.000
_cell.length_c   1.000
_cell.angle_alpha   90.00
_cell.angle_beta   90.00
_cell.angle_gamma   90.00
#
_symmetry.space_group_name_H-M   'P 1'
#
loop_
_entity.id
_entity.type
_entity.pdbx_description
1 polymer ?
#
loop_
_entity_poly.entity_id
_entity_poly.type
_entity_poly.pdbx_seq_one_letter_code
_entity_poly.pdbx_strand_id
1 'polypeptide(L)'
;MFAKLAFTAVLGLASVPAFAACDITIEGNDSMQFNTKSIVVDKTCKEFTINLKHTGKLPKAAMGHNVVISKKSDESAVATDGMKAGLDNNYVKAGDDRVIAHTKVIGAGEKDSVTFDVSKLKADE
;
A
#
# COMPACT_ATOMS: atom_id res chain seq x y z
N MET A 1 36.46 -26.96 52.48
CA MET A 1 36.28 -25.48 52.53
C MET A 1 37.07 -24.98 51.32
N PHE A 2 36.50 -24.48 50.21
CA PHE A 2 35.66 -23.30 50.09
C PHE A 2 34.75 -23.36 48.84
N ALA A 3 33.47 -23.10 49.07
CA ALA A 3 32.51 -22.32 48.29
C ALA A 3 32.43 -22.46 46.75
N LYS A 4 31.37 -23.14 46.30
CA LYS A 4 30.71 -22.95 44.99
C LYS A 4 30.22 -21.50 44.85
N LEU A 5 30.58 -20.80 43.79
CA LEU A 5 29.89 -19.58 43.34
C LEU A 5 29.20 -19.88 42.00
N ALA A 6 27.88 -20.04 42.04
CA ALA A 6 27.06 -20.12 40.83
C ALA A 6 26.70 -18.69 40.41
N PHE A 7 27.11 -18.31 39.19
CA PHE A 7 26.76 -17.02 38.59
C PHE A 7 25.52 -17.22 37.70
N THR A 8 24.34 -16.86 38.21
CA THR A 8 23.10 -16.90 37.45
C THR A 8 22.96 -15.59 36.67
N ALA A 9 23.28 -15.63 35.38
CA ALA A 9 23.01 -14.52 34.47
C ALA A 9 21.51 -14.51 34.12
N VAL A 10 20.77 -13.53 34.64
CA VAL A 10 19.39 -13.26 34.22
C VAL A 10 19.43 -12.53 32.88
N LEU A 11 19.09 -13.22 31.79
CA LEU A 11 18.88 -12.62 30.47
C LEU A 11 17.52 -11.89 30.49
N GLY A 12 17.54 -10.57 30.61
CA GLY A 12 16.35 -9.74 30.42
C GLY A 12 15.98 -9.67 28.94
N LEU A 13 14.89 -10.32 28.55
CA LEU A 13 14.25 -10.13 27.24
C LEU A 13 13.58 -8.75 27.22
N ALA A 14 14.31 -7.73 26.75
CA ALA A 14 13.69 -6.46 26.40
C ALA A 14 12.91 -6.65 25.09
N SER A 15 11.59 -6.82 25.19
CA SER A 15 10.70 -6.73 24.04
C SER A 15 10.65 -5.28 23.56
N VAL A 16 11.44 -4.96 22.53
CA VAL A 16 11.34 -3.67 21.84
C VAL A 16 9.95 -3.63 21.18
N PRO A 17 9.10 -2.62 21.45
CA PRO A 17 7.83 -2.52 20.78
C PRO A 17 8.09 -2.35 19.28
N ALA A 18 7.59 -3.27 18.46
CA ALA A 18 7.56 -3.09 17.03
C ALA A 18 6.60 -1.94 16.73
N PHE A 19 7.12 -0.78 16.33
CA PHE A 19 6.30 0.29 15.79
C PHE A 19 5.67 -0.22 14.49
N ALA A 20 4.35 -0.06 14.34
CA ALA A 20 3.67 -0.37 13.10
C ALA A 20 4.26 0.51 11.97
N ALA A 21 4.60 -0.10 10.84
CA ALA A 21 5.00 0.65 9.66
C ALA A 21 3.76 1.33 9.06
N CYS A 22 3.81 2.65 8.90
CA CYS A 22 2.74 3.43 8.26
C CYS A 22 2.95 3.54 6.74
N ASP A 23 3.58 2.52 6.17
CA ASP A 23 3.79 2.38 4.74
C ASP A 23 3.82 0.92 4.33
N ILE A 24 3.60 0.68 3.04
CA ILE A 24 3.78 -0.62 2.41
C ILE A 24 4.35 -0.44 1.01
N THR A 25 5.14 -1.42 0.56
CA THR A 25 5.48 -1.56 -0.86
C THR A 25 4.66 -2.68 -1.48
N ILE A 26 3.99 -2.39 -2.59
CA ILE A 26 3.28 -3.38 -3.41
C ILE A 26 3.82 -3.37 -4.83
N GLU A 27 3.69 -4.51 -5.50
CA GLU A 27 4.28 -4.74 -6.82
C GLU A 27 3.20 -5.20 -7.79
N GLY A 28 3.12 -4.54 -8.95
CA GLY A 28 2.36 -4.99 -10.13
C GLY A 28 3.28 -5.66 -11.15
N ASN A 29 2.77 -6.67 -11.87
CA ASN A 29 3.55 -7.43 -12.85
C ASN A 29 2.87 -7.57 -14.22
N ASP A 30 3.58 -8.17 -15.18
CA ASP A 30 3.09 -8.37 -16.55
C ASP A 30 1.90 -9.37 -16.66
N SER A 31 1.59 -10.09 -15.58
CA SER A 31 0.49 -11.05 -15.51
C SER A 31 -0.79 -10.44 -14.93
N MET A 32 -0.89 -9.10 -14.86
CA MET A 32 -2.00 -8.36 -14.25
C MET A 32 -2.26 -8.72 -12.77
N GLN A 33 -1.19 -8.90 -11.99
CA GLN A 33 -1.32 -9.26 -10.57
C GLN A 33 -0.57 -8.27 -9.68
N PHE A 34 -1.21 -7.91 -8.57
CA PHE A 34 -0.51 -7.39 -7.40
C PHE A 34 0.06 -8.53 -6.56
N ASN A 35 1.19 -8.30 -5.91
CA ASN A 35 1.82 -9.24 -4.97
C ASN A 35 1.04 -9.44 -3.65
N THR A 36 0.03 -8.62 -3.38
CA THR A 36 -0.88 -8.74 -2.24
C THR A 36 -2.34 -8.59 -2.66
N LYS A 37 -3.24 -9.14 -1.85
CA LYS A 37 -4.70 -9.02 -1.99
C LYS A 37 -5.34 -8.20 -0.86
N SER A 38 -4.56 -7.84 0.15
CA SER A 38 -5.05 -7.11 1.33
C SER A 38 -3.92 -6.24 1.89
N ILE A 39 -4.28 -5.07 2.39
CA ILE A 39 -3.40 -4.13 3.09
C ILE A 39 -4.09 -3.81 4.40
N VAL A 40 -3.38 -4.00 5.52
CA VAL A 40 -3.89 -3.66 6.86
C VAL A 40 -3.21 -2.36 7.28
N VAL A 41 -4.02 -1.33 7.53
CA VAL A 41 -3.54 -0.03 8.00
C VAL A 41 -3.76 0.05 9.51
N ASP A 42 -2.68 0.29 10.25
CA ASP A 42 -2.79 0.48 11.70
C ASP A 42 -3.50 1.81 12.00
N LYS A 43 -4.53 1.76 12.86
CA LYS A 43 -5.31 2.94 13.27
C LYS A 43 -4.49 4.03 14.00
N THR A 44 -3.28 3.70 14.45
CA THR A 44 -2.35 4.66 15.08
C THR A 44 -1.62 5.51 14.05
N CYS A 45 -1.61 5.11 12.78
CA CYS A 45 -1.08 5.91 11.68
C CYS A 45 -1.99 7.11 11.44
N LYS A 46 -1.41 8.32 11.37
CA LYS A 46 -2.13 9.52 10.92
C LYS A 46 -2.24 9.54 9.40
N GLU A 47 -1.14 9.22 8.74
CA GLU A 47 -1.05 9.05 7.30
C GLU A 47 -0.50 7.66 7.00
N PHE A 48 -0.90 7.11 5.87
CA PHE A 48 -0.39 5.83 5.38
C PHE A 48 0.09 5.98 3.94
N THR A 49 1.21 5.36 3.60
CA THR A 49 1.83 5.47 2.27
C THR A 49 1.85 4.12 1.54
N ILE A 50 1.33 4.08 0.32
CA ILE A 50 1.50 2.94 -0.59
C ILE A 50 2.57 3.29 -1.61
N ASN A 51 3.62 2.48 -1.68
CA ASN A 51 4.67 2.55 -2.67
C ASN A 51 4.43 1.47 -3.73
N LEU A 52 4.02 1.87 -4.93
CA LEU A 52 3.78 0.97 -6.05
C LEU A 52 5.05 0.85 -6.91
N LYS A 53 5.41 -0.40 -7.27
CA LYS A 53 6.48 -0.70 -8.23
C LYS A 53 5.97 -1.63 -9.32
N HIS A 54 6.49 -1.48 -10.53
CA HIS A 54 6.20 -2.40 -11.62
C HIS A 54 7.42 -3.29 -11.92
N THR A 55 7.30 -4.60 -11.69
CA THR A 55 8.44 -5.55 -11.79
C THR A 55 8.51 -6.33 -13.11
N GLY A 56 7.56 -6.12 -14.01
CA GLY A 56 7.56 -6.67 -15.36
C GLY A 56 8.50 -5.95 -16.35
N LYS A 57 8.24 -6.15 -17.65
CA LYS A 57 9.01 -5.63 -18.79
C LYS A 57 8.16 -4.81 -19.77
N LEU A 58 6.83 -4.84 -19.63
CA LEU A 58 5.93 -4.15 -20.56
C LEU A 58 5.78 -2.65 -20.22
N PRO A 59 5.61 -1.78 -21.24
CA PRO A 59 5.41 -0.35 -21.02
C PRO A 59 4.00 -0.06 -20.47
N LYS A 60 3.84 1.11 -19.83
CA LYS A 60 2.57 1.53 -19.19
C LYS A 60 1.35 1.54 -20.09
N ALA A 61 1.54 1.76 -21.40
CA ALA A 61 0.45 1.78 -22.36
C ALA A 61 -0.11 0.37 -22.67
N ALA A 62 0.69 -0.68 -22.44
CA ALA A 62 0.31 -2.07 -22.66
C ALA A 62 -0.08 -2.78 -21.36
N MET A 63 0.63 -2.51 -20.26
CA MET A 63 0.44 -3.19 -18.98
C MET A 63 0.72 -2.26 -17.80
N GLY A 64 0.15 -1.05 -17.84
CA GLY A 64 0.32 -0.09 -16.76
C GLY A 64 -0.52 -0.43 -15.54
N HIS A 65 0.06 -0.26 -14.34
CA HIS A 65 -0.67 -0.37 -13.07
C HIS A 65 -0.71 0.97 -12.37
N ASN A 66 -1.84 1.30 -11.76
CA ASN A 66 -1.96 2.30 -10.71
C ASN A 66 -2.53 1.63 -9.45
N VAL A 67 -2.60 2.37 -8.35
CA VAL A 67 -3.38 2.01 -7.18
C VAL A 67 -4.40 3.10 -6.96
N VAL A 68 -5.67 2.72 -6.77
CA VAL A 68 -6.78 3.64 -6.49
C VAL A 68 -7.47 3.16 -5.23
N ILE A 69 -7.62 4.07 -4.26
CA ILE A 69 -8.24 3.79 -2.96
C ILE A 69 -9.64 4.42 -2.98
N SER A 70 -10.66 3.62 -2.70
CA SER A 70 -12.06 4.05 -2.60
C SER A 70 -12.75 3.20 -1.55
N LYS A 71 -14.00 3.54 -1.20
CA LYS A 71 -14.83 2.65 -0.39
C LYS A 71 -15.24 1.43 -1.20
N LYS A 72 -15.47 0.31 -0.51
CA LYS A 72 -15.92 -0.92 -1.18
C LYS A 72 -17.21 -0.73 -1.99
N SER A 73 -18.13 0.10 -1.51
CA SER A 73 -19.40 0.40 -2.22
C SER A 73 -19.22 1.17 -3.53
N ASP A 74 -18.11 1.90 -3.68
CA ASP A 74 -17.86 2.79 -4.82
C ASP A 74 -16.94 2.15 -5.88
N GLU A 75 -16.24 1.07 -5.55
CA GLU A 75 -15.19 0.42 -6.36
C GLU A 75 -15.60 0.22 -7.83
N SER A 76 -16.75 -0.41 -8.07
CA SER A 76 -17.19 -0.73 -9.43
C SER A 76 -17.47 0.52 -10.27
N ALA A 77 -18.03 1.55 -9.65
CA ALA A 77 -18.36 2.80 -10.33
C ALA A 77 -17.11 3.64 -10.59
N VAL A 78 -16.18 3.69 -9.64
CA VAL A 78 -14.86 4.33 -9.79
C VAL A 78 -14.07 3.65 -10.92
N ALA A 79 -14.02 2.32 -10.95
CA ALA A 79 -13.34 1.58 -12.01
C ALA A 79 -13.96 1.84 -13.39
N THR A 80 -15.30 1.84 -13.47
CA THR A 80 -16.03 2.09 -14.72
C THR A 80 -15.79 3.49 -15.26
N ASP A 81 -15.84 4.51 -14.42
CA ASP A 81 -15.58 5.89 -14.84
C ASP A 81 -14.09 6.14 -15.11
N GLY A 82 -13.21 5.47 -14.37
CA GLY A 82 -11.77 5.47 -14.61
C GLY A 82 -11.40 4.96 -16.00
N MET A 83 -12.00 3.85 -16.45
CA MET A 83 -11.82 3.36 -17.82
C MET A 83 -12.17 4.41 -18.88
N LYS A 84 -13.22 5.20 -18.67
CA LYS A 84 -13.62 6.28 -19.59
C LYS A 84 -12.65 7.45 -19.58
N ALA A 85 -11.97 7.71 -18.46
CA ALA A 85 -11.01 8.79 -18.32
C ALA A 85 -9.71 8.53 -19.11
N GLY A 86 -9.36 7.26 -19.31
CA GLY A 86 -8.22 6.84 -20.13
C GLY A 86 -6.84 7.04 -19.48
N LEU A 87 -5.80 6.56 -20.16
CA LEU A 87 -4.44 6.51 -19.65
C LEU A 87 -3.85 7.89 -19.32
N ASP A 88 -4.16 8.92 -20.12
CA ASP A 88 -3.65 10.28 -19.89
C ASP A 88 -4.13 10.88 -18.56
N ASN A 89 -5.26 10.38 -18.04
CA ASN A 89 -5.81 10.72 -16.73
C ASN A 89 -5.54 9.63 -15.69
N ASN A 90 -4.57 8.75 -15.92
CA ASN A 90 -4.22 7.61 -15.07
C ASN A 90 -5.38 6.64 -14.83
N TYR A 91 -6.36 6.57 -15.74
CA TYR A 91 -7.62 5.85 -15.53
C TYR A 91 -8.35 6.25 -14.23
N VAL A 92 -8.28 7.53 -13.87
CA VAL A 92 -9.04 8.11 -12.77
C VAL A 92 -9.83 9.29 -13.31
N LYS A 93 -11.14 9.33 -13.04
CA LYS A 93 -11.98 10.47 -13.43
C LYS A 93 -11.52 11.71 -12.68
N ALA A 94 -11.27 12.79 -13.41
CA ALA A 94 -10.86 14.06 -12.81
C ALA A 94 -11.92 14.56 -11.81
N GLY A 95 -11.48 14.91 -10.59
CA GLY A 95 -12.35 15.41 -9.53
C GLY A 95 -13.33 14.38 -8.96
N ASP A 96 -13.00 13.09 -9.02
CA ASP A 96 -13.86 12.05 -8.44
C ASP A 96 -13.76 12.01 -6.91
N ASP A 97 -14.75 12.57 -6.22
CA ASP A 97 -14.81 12.62 -4.75
C ASP A 97 -14.88 11.24 -4.07
N ARG A 98 -15.13 10.16 -4.83
CA ARG A 98 -15.11 8.78 -4.33
C ARG A 98 -13.70 8.22 -4.18
N VAL A 99 -12.71 8.83 -4.85
CA VAL A 99 -11.31 8.42 -4.81
C VAL A 99 -10.63 9.10 -3.62
N ILE A 100 -10.26 8.30 -2.62
CA ILE A 100 -9.58 8.75 -1.41
C ILE A 100 -8.14 9.18 -1.74
N ALA A 101 -7.47 8.38 -2.55
CA ALA A 101 -6.12 8.61 -3.04
C ALA A 101 -5.82 7.70 -4.24
N HIS A 102 -4.88 8.09 -5.09
CA HIS A 102 -4.37 7.22 -6.15
C HIS A 102 -2.93 7.56 -6.55
N THR A 103 -2.23 6.61 -7.16
CA THR A 103 -0.97 6.85 -7.86
C THR A 103 -1.22 7.22 -9.32
N LYS A 104 -0.16 7.60 -10.03
CA LYS A 104 -0.10 7.57 -11.49
C LYS A 104 -0.08 6.12 -11.99
N VAL A 105 -0.36 5.93 -13.28
CA VAL A 105 -0.12 4.66 -13.97
C VAL A 105 1.36 4.55 -14.30
N ILE A 106 1.98 3.46 -13.83
CA ILE A 106 3.39 3.13 -14.03
C ILE A 106 3.55 1.88 -14.89
N GLY A 107 4.60 1.84 -15.71
CA GLY A 107 5.03 0.66 -16.48
C GLY A 107 6.34 0.07 -15.93
N ALA A 108 6.88 -0.93 -16.64
CA ALA A 108 8.10 -1.64 -16.22
C ALA A 108 9.25 -0.74 -15.76
N GLY A 109 9.78 -1.04 -14.56
CA GLY A 109 10.90 -0.32 -13.96
C GLY A 109 10.54 1.02 -13.31
N GLU A 110 9.33 1.53 -13.53
CA GLU A 110 8.83 2.73 -12.88
C GLU A 110 8.27 2.42 -11.47
N LYS A 111 8.10 3.48 -10.69
CA LYS A 111 7.51 3.46 -9.35
C LYS A 111 6.78 4.77 -9.09
N ASP A 112 5.76 4.71 -8.25
CA ASP A 112 5.07 5.88 -7.74
C ASP A 112 4.54 5.61 -6.33
N SER A 113 4.31 6.66 -5.56
CA SER A 113 3.82 6.54 -4.19
C SER A 113 2.64 7.46 -3.96
N VAL A 114 1.70 7.01 -3.14
CA VAL A 114 0.58 7.83 -2.68
C VAL A 114 0.48 7.77 -1.16
N THR A 115 0.35 8.93 -0.54
CA THR A 115 0.13 9.08 0.90
C THR A 115 -1.28 9.63 1.13
N PHE A 116 -1.99 9.09 2.11
CA PHE A 116 -3.33 9.52 2.45
C PHE A 116 -3.56 9.53 3.96
N ASP A 117 -4.46 10.41 4.38
CA ASP A 117 -4.90 10.51 5.78
C ASP A 117 -5.78 9.30 6.13
N VAL A 118 -5.38 8.58 7.18
CA VAL A 118 -6.06 7.36 7.67
C VAL A 118 -7.46 7.68 8.19
N SER A 119 -7.72 8.91 8.63
CA SER A 119 -9.06 9.35 9.06
C SER A 119 -10.12 9.31 7.94
N LYS A 120 -9.71 9.19 6.68
CA LYS A 120 -10.60 8.98 5.54
C LYS A 120 -11.12 7.54 5.43
N LEU A 121 -10.48 6.58 6.11
CA LEU A 121 -10.92 5.19 6.16
C LEU A 121 -11.95 4.99 7.28
N LYS A 122 -12.85 4.03 7.09
CA LYS A 122 -13.69 3.50 8.16
C LYS A 122 -13.10 2.17 8.64
N ALA A 123 -13.43 1.79 9.87
CA ALA A 123 -13.11 0.44 10.35
C ALA A 123 -13.79 -0.59 9.41
N ASP A 124 -13.06 -1.66 9.09
CA ASP A 124 -13.48 -2.78 8.24
C ASP A 124 -13.66 -2.47 6.74
N GLU A 125 -13.13 -1.34 6.24
CA GLU A 125 -12.88 -1.12 4.79
C GLU A 125 -11.69 -1.96 4.28
#